data_AF-A0A132UD64-F1
#
_entry.id   AF-A0A132UD64-F1
#
_cell.length_a   1.000
_cell.length_b   1.000
_cell.length_c   1.000
_cell.angle_alpha   90.00
_cell.angle_beta   90.00
_cell.angle_gamma   90.00
#
_symmetry.space_group_name_H-M   'P 1'
#
loop_
_entity.id
_entity.type
_entity.pdbx_description
1 polymer ?
#
loop_
_entity_poly.entity_id
_entity_poly.type
_entity_poly.pdbx_seq_one_letter_code
_entity_poly.pdbx_strand_id
1 'polypeptide(L)' 'TKRGEFQKDEEAYMAKYSLTEPQKAAIRSRQVLQLIDAGGNAYYLAKFAGIFGLDMQDIGAQQTGMSKDEFKAKLQAYSR' A
#
# COMPACT_ATOMS: atom_id res chain seq x y z
N THR A 1 -10.37 8.56 15.33
CA THR A 1 -10.35 8.97 13.90
C THR A 1 -10.72 7.76 13.04
N LYS A 2 -11.04 7.93 11.76
CA LYS A 2 -11.27 6.78 10.84
C LYS A 2 -10.07 5.85 10.74
N ARG A 3 -8.84 6.40 10.78
CA ARG A 3 -7.60 5.61 10.86
C ARG A 3 -7.54 4.74 12.12
N GLY A 4 -7.88 5.30 13.28
CA GLY A 4 -7.90 4.55 14.54
C GLY A 4 -9.00 3.48 14.60
N GLU A 5 -10.16 3.71 13.97
CA GLU A 5 -11.22 2.68 13.83
C GLU A 5 -10.71 1.51 12.98
N PHE A 6 -10.08 1.81 11.84
CA PHE A 6 -9.46 0.80 10.98
C PHE A 6 -8.35 0.02 11.68
N GLN A 7 -7.41 0.70 12.36
CA GLN A 7 -6.29 0.05 13.04
C GLN A 7 -6.71 -0.80 14.26
N LYS A 8 -7.85 -0.50 14.87
CA LYS A 8 -8.36 -1.27 16.01
C LYS A 8 -8.86 -2.66 15.58
N ASP A 9 -9.52 -2.73 14.43
CA ASP A 9 -10.05 -3.97 13.86
C ASP A 9 -10.22 -3.80 12.35
N GLU A 10 -9.21 -4.24 11.60
CA GLU A 10 -9.20 -4.07 10.14
C GLU A 10 -10.29 -4.91 9.47
N GLU A 11 -10.55 -6.12 9.97
CA GLU A 11 -11.56 -7.02 9.40
C GLU A 11 -12.97 -6.47 9.56
N ALA A 12 -13.31 -6.04 10.76
CA ALA A 12 -14.61 -5.42 11.02
C ALA A 12 -14.78 -4.14 10.20
N TYR A 13 -13.72 -3.34 10.06
CA TYR A 13 -13.74 -2.13 9.23
C TYR A 13 -13.96 -2.46 7.75
N MET A 14 -13.26 -3.45 7.21
CA MET A 14 -13.44 -3.88 5.82
C MET A 14 -14.83 -4.47 5.59
N ALA A 15 -15.37 -5.26 6.54
CA ALA A 15 -16.71 -5.82 6.47
C ALA A 15 -17.80 -4.74 6.50
N LYS A 16 -17.63 -3.70 7.33
CA LYS A 16 -18.54 -2.54 7.40
C LYS A 16 -18.70 -1.81 6.07
N TYR A 17 -17.66 -1.82 5.22
CA TYR A 17 -17.69 -1.22 3.89
C TYR A 17 -17.92 -2.24 2.76
N SER A 18 -18.28 -3.48 3.10
CA SER A 18 -18.62 -4.54 2.14
C SER A 18 -17.54 -4.83 1.10
N LEU A 19 -16.26 -4.78 1.51
CA LEU A 19 -15.16 -5.12 0.62
C LEU A 19 -15.24 -6.60 0.20
N THR A 20 -14.88 -6.87 -1.05
CA THR A 20 -14.77 -8.25 -1.56
C THR A 20 -13.53 -8.92 -0.98
N GLU A 21 -13.48 -10.25 -0.94
CA GLU A 21 -12.29 -10.94 -0.45
C GLU A 21 -10.99 -10.59 -1.20
N PRO A 22 -10.97 -10.41 -2.54
CA PRO A 22 -9.79 -9.90 -3.23
C PRO A 22 -9.31 -8.53 -2.69
N GLN A 23 -10.24 -7.61 -2.41
CA GLN A 23 -9.91 -6.30 -1.86
C GLN A 23 -9.38 -6.41 -0.42
N LYS A 24 -9.97 -7.28 0.40
CA LYS A 24 -9.50 -7.53 1.77
C LYS A 24 -8.10 -8.15 1.77
N ALA A 25 -7.86 -9.13 0.91
CA ALA A 25 -6.55 -9.76 0.76
C ALA A 25 -5.47 -8.74 0.38
N ALA A 26 -5.78 -7.84 -0.55
CA ALA A 26 -4.87 -6.75 -0.94
C ALA A 26 -4.61 -5.76 0.21
N ILE A 27 -5.62 -5.45 1.03
CA ILE A 27 -5.41 -4.63 2.23
C ILE A 27 -4.49 -5.34 3.20
N ARG A 28 -4.73 -6.62 3.52
CA ARG A 28 -3.91 -7.40 4.46
C ARG A 28 -2.45 -7.49 4.03
N SER A 29 -2.19 -7.66 2.74
CA SER A 29 -0.83 -7.81 2.22
C SER A 29 0.00 -6.54 2.30
N ARG A 30 -0.65 -5.36 2.40
CA ARG A 30 -0.02 -4.02 2.34
C ARG A 30 0.74 -3.76 1.03
N GLN A 31 0.56 -4.62 0.03
CA GLN A 31 1.21 -4.46 -1.27
C GLN A 31 0.38 -3.50 -2.11
N VAL A 32 0.93 -2.32 -2.38
CA VAL A 32 0.26 -1.26 -3.15
C VAL A 32 -0.10 -1.73 -4.56
N LEU A 33 0.72 -2.60 -5.14
CA LEU A 33 0.40 -3.23 -6.42
C LEU A 33 -0.85 -4.10 -6.37
N GLN A 34 -0.98 -4.97 -5.36
CA GLN A 34 -2.18 -5.80 -5.21
C GLN A 34 -3.43 -4.93 -4.94
N LEU A 35 -3.26 -3.81 -4.26
CA LEU A 35 -4.33 -2.83 -4.05
C LEU A 35 -4.77 -2.16 -5.35
N ILE A 36 -3.84 -1.87 -6.25
CA ILE A 36 -4.15 -1.34 -7.59
C ILE A 36 -4.86 -2.40 -8.43
N ASP A 37 -4.35 -3.64 -8.45
CA ASP A 37 -4.95 -4.76 -9.17
C ASP A 37 -6.38 -5.06 -8.68
N ALA A 38 -6.64 -4.86 -7.38
CA ALA A 38 -7.98 -4.97 -6.79
C ALA A 38 -8.92 -3.77 -7.08
N GLY A 39 -8.51 -2.84 -7.95
CA GLY A 39 -9.29 -1.68 -8.41
C GLY A 39 -9.01 -0.38 -7.64
N GLY A 40 -7.96 -0.34 -6.81
CA GLY A 40 -7.59 0.84 -6.04
C GLY A 40 -6.93 1.93 -6.89
N ASN A 41 -7.33 3.18 -6.67
CA ASN A 41 -6.69 4.33 -7.30
C ASN A 41 -5.48 4.80 -6.47
N ALA A 42 -4.31 4.96 -7.11
CA ALA A 42 -3.05 5.30 -6.45
C ALA A 42 -3.11 6.52 -5.51
N TYR A 43 -3.86 7.58 -5.87
CA TYR A 43 -3.99 8.78 -5.05
C TYR A 43 -4.76 8.54 -3.74
N TYR A 44 -5.72 7.62 -3.75
CA TYR A 44 -6.42 7.20 -2.54
C TYR A 44 -5.58 6.23 -1.71
N LEU A 45 -4.86 5.32 -2.37
CA LEU A 45 -3.96 4.37 -1.71
C LEU A 45 -2.81 5.07 -0.98
N ALA A 46 -2.38 6.25 -1.42
CA ALA A 46 -1.42 7.08 -0.66
C ALA A 46 -1.91 7.38 0.78
N LYS A 47 -3.23 7.57 0.98
CA LYS A 47 -3.80 7.76 2.33
C LYS A 47 -3.67 6.49 3.17
N PHE A 48 -3.87 5.33 2.56
CA PHE A 48 -3.74 4.03 3.22
C PHE A 48 -2.27 3.71 3.54
N ALA A 49 -1.38 3.85 2.57
CA ALA A 49 0.07 3.68 2.71
C ALA A 49 0.62 4.53 3.87
N GLY A 50 0.16 5.78 4.00
CA GLY A 50 0.52 6.66 5.11
C GLY A 50 0.05 6.20 6.50
N ILE A 51 -0.87 5.25 6.63
CA ILE A 51 -1.21 4.62 7.93
C ILE A 51 -0.02 3.82 8.46
N PHE A 52 0.76 3.22 7.56
CA PHE A 52 1.85 2.31 7.86
C PHE A 52 3.24 2.92 7.65
N GLY A 53 3.30 4.22 7.36
CA GLY A 53 4.57 4.92 7.11
C GLY A 53 5.26 4.53 5.81
N LEU A 54 4.52 3.94 4.86
CA LEU A 54 5.06 3.62 3.53
C LEU A 54 5.25 4.91 2.72
N ASP A 55 6.39 5.04 2.07
CA ASP A 55 6.74 6.15 1.18
C ASP A 55 6.82 5.73 -0.30
N MET A 56 7.14 6.68 -1.18
CA MET A 56 7.24 6.42 -2.62
C MET A 56 8.38 5.46 -2.99
N GLN A 57 9.43 5.36 -2.16
CA GLN A 57 10.51 4.41 -2.39
C GLN A 57 10.09 2.99 -2.01
N ASP A 58 9.25 2.81 -0.98
CA ASP A 58 8.63 1.50 -0.68
C ASP A 58 7.77 1.02 -1.84
N ILE A 59 6.95 1.91 -2.42
CA ILE A 59 6.10 1.59 -3.56
C ILE A 59 6.95 1.24 -4.79
N GLY A 60 7.98 2.03 -5.07
CA GLY A 60 8.88 1.77 -6.21
C GLY A 60 9.64 0.44 -6.06
N ALA A 61 10.06 0.10 -4.84
CA ALA A 61 10.68 -1.18 -4.54
C ALA A 61 9.73 -2.37 -4.79
N GLN A 62 8.47 -2.27 -4.35
CA GLN A 62 7.45 -3.27 -4.67
C GLN A 62 7.22 -3.41 -6.18
N GLN A 63 7.22 -2.29 -6.92
CA GLN A 63 7.04 -2.26 -8.37
C GLN A 63 8.16 -2.96 -9.14
N THR A 64 9.38 -2.88 -8.65
CA THR A 64 10.55 -3.46 -9.34
C THR A 64 10.96 -4.82 -8.80
N GLY A 65 10.32 -5.32 -7.73
CA GLY A 65 10.75 -6.53 -7.02
C GLY A 65 12.12 -6.37 -6.34
N MET A 66 12.55 -5.14 -6.08
CA MET A 66 13.80 -4.82 -5.40
C MET A 66 13.58 -4.60 -3.91
N SER A 67 14.64 -4.69 -3.12
CA SER A 67 14.64 -4.06 -1.79
C SER A 67 14.57 -2.52 -1.92
N LYS A 68 14.13 -1.85 -0.85
CA LYS A 68 14.08 -0.39 -0.80
C LYS A 68 15.45 0.24 -1.05
N ASP A 69 16.51 -0.34 -0.51
CA ASP A 69 17.87 0.18 -0.66
C ASP A 69 18.40 0.02 -2.08
N GLU A 70 18.17 -1.13 -2.72
CA GLU A 70 18.48 -1.32 -4.15
C GLU A 70 17.73 -0.33 -5.03
N PHE A 71 16.44 -0.10 -4.75
CA PHE A 71 15.66 0.87 -5.50
C PHE A 71 16.19 2.30 -5.33
N LYS A 72 16.56 2.71 -4.10
CA LYS A 72 17.19 4.00 -3.84
C LYS A 72 18.53 4.14 -4.57
N ALA A 73 19.36 3.11 -4.56
CA ALA A 73 20.63 3.10 -5.28
C ALA A 73 20.42 3.26 -6.80
N LYS A 74 19.41 2.58 -7.35
CA LYS A 74 19.02 2.73 -8.77
C LYS A 74 18.61 4.17 -9.10
N LEU A 75 17.78 4.81 -8.27
CA LEU A 75 17.37 6.20 -8.48
C LEU A 75 18.56 7.17 -8.43
N GLN A 76 19.50 6.97 -7.50
CA GLN A 76 20.71 7.78 -7.41
C GLN A 76 21.61 7.62 -8.65
N ALA A 77 21.73 6.42 -9.20
CA ALA A 77 22.50 6.16 -10.40
C ALA A 77 21.90 6.84 -11.65
N TYR A 78 20.56 6.91 -11.74
CA TYR A 78 19.84 7.59 -12.83
C TYR A 78 19.90 9.11 -12.77
N SER A 79 20.17 9.68 -11.60
CA SER A 79 20.24 11.13 -11.40
C SER A 79 21.61 11.74 -11.77
N ARG A 80 22.51 10.97 -12.38
CA ARG A 80 23.85 11.40 -12.81
C ARG A 80 23.90 11.71 -14.30
#